data_AF-A0A2X1JI61-F1
#
_entry.id   AF-A0A2X1JI61-F1
#
_cell.length_a   1.000
_cell.length_b   1.000
_cell.length_c   1.000
_cell.angle_alpha   90.00
_cell.angle_beta   90.00
_cell.angle_gamma   90.00
#
_symmetry.space_group_name_H-M   'P 1'
#
loop_
_entity.id
_entity.type
_entity.pdbx_description
1 polymer ?
#
loop_
_entity_poly.entity_id
_entity_poly.type
_entity_poly.pdbx_seq_one_letter_code
_entity_poly.pdbx_strand_id
1 'polypeptide(L)'
;MVALVGTLMSNMGLELALKQLGIPFARAKVGDRYVLEKMQEKGWRIGAENSGHVILLDKTTTGDGIVAGLQVLAAMARNHMSLHDLLQRHENVPADSG
;
A
#
# COMPACT_ATOMS: atom_id res chain seq x y z
N MET A 1 6.18 13.69 0.25
CA MET A 1 5.24 13.15 1.24
C MET A 1 4.80 11.77 0.77
N VAL A 2 4.89 10.76 1.62
CA VAL A 2 4.39 9.40 1.33
C VAL A 2 2.93 9.35 1.78
N ALA A 3 2.05 8.83 0.94
CA ALA A 3 0.62 8.64 1.23
C ALA A 3 0.10 7.45 0.42
N LEU A 4 -0.91 6.76 0.93
CA LEU A 4 -1.45 5.53 0.33
C LEU A 4 -2.95 5.63 0.06
N VAL A 5 -3.36 5.18 -1.13
CA VAL A 5 -4.76 4.85 -1.40
C VAL A 5 -4.95 3.33 -1.30
N GLY A 6 -5.92 2.90 -0.50
CA GLY A 6 -6.39 1.52 -0.45
C GLY A 6 -7.88 1.43 -0.79
N THR A 7 -8.46 0.24 -0.73
CA THR A 7 -9.91 0.08 -0.92
C THR A 7 -10.64 -0.02 0.41
N LEU A 8 -11.97 -0.06 0.38
CA LEU A 8 -12.78 -0.41 1.55
C LEU A 8 -12.41 -1.78 2.14
N MET A 9 -11.79 -2.68 1.36
CA MET A 9 -11.33 -4.00 1.81
C MET A 9 -9.98 -3.97 2.55
N SER A 10 -9.29 -2.83 2.58
CA SER A 10 -8.00 -2.74 3.27
C SER A 10 -8.17 -2.98 4.77
N ASN A 11 -7.35 -3.86 5.34
CA ASN A 11 -7.36 -4.21 6.76
C ASN A 11 -7.26 -2.96 7.65
N MET A 12 -8.02 -2.88 8.75
CA MET A 12 -7.90 -1.81 9.75
C MET A 12 -6.49 -1.73 10.36
N GLY A 13 -5.79 -2.85 10.51
CA GLY A 13 -4.39 -2.88 10.96
C GLY A 13 -3.45 -2.05 10.08
N LEU A 14 -3.68 -2.03 8.76
CA LEU A 14 -2.92 -1.19 7.83
C LEU A 14 -3.18 0.31 8.11
N GLU A 15 -4.44 0.69 8.28
CA GLU A 15 -4.81 2.08 8.55
C GLU A 15 -4.24 2.58 9.88
N LEU A 16 -4.29 1.74 10.93
CA LEU A 16 -3.69 2.04 12.22
C LEU A 16 -2.18 2.19 12.13
N ALA A 17 -1.49 1.27 11.43
CA ALA A 17 -0.04 1.34 11.24
C ALA A 17 0.39 2.60 10.47
N LEU A 18 -0.32 2.94 9.38
CA LEU A 18 -0.05 4.16 8.63
C LEU A 18 -0.28 5.42 9.46
N LYS A 19 -1.35 5.44 10.28
CA LYS A 19 -1.64 6.54 11.19
C LYS A 19 -0.54 6.72 12.24
N GLN A 20 -0.03 5.63 12.82
CA GLN A 20 1.11 5.68 13.77
C GLN A 20 2.38 6.25 13.12
N LEU A 21 2.58 5.98 11.83
CA LEU A 21 3.69 6.53 11.03
C LEU A 21 3.43 7.95 10.50
N GLY A 22 2.25 8.54 10.76
CA GLY A 22 1.86 9.84 10.22
C GLY A 22 1.67 9.85 8.70
N ILE A 23 1.46 8.68 8.08
CA ILE A 23 1.26 8.52 6.64
C ILE A 23 -0.24 8.67 6.33
N PRO A 24 -0.65 9.64 5.49
CA PRO A 24 -2.04 9.76 5.09
C PRO A 24 -2.53 8.53 4.34
N PHE A 25 -3.72 8.06 4.71
CA PHE A 25 -4.41 6.95 4.07
C PHE A 25 -5.79 7.39 3.57
N ALA A 26 -6.18 6.91 2.39
CA ALA A 26 -7.52 7.14 1.83
C ALA A 26 -8.11 5.84 1.30
N ARG A 27 -9.40 5.62 1.59
CA ARG A 27 -10.14 4.47 1.08
C ARG A 27 -10.92 4.86 -0.17
N ALA A 28 -10.80 4.04 -1.21
CA ALA A 28 -11.61 4.07 -2.43
C ALA A 28 -12.61 2.91 -2.44
N LYS A 29 -13.59 2.97 -3.35
CA LYS A 29 -14.43 1.79 -3.65
C LYS A 29 -13.56 0.65 -4.18
N VAL A 30 -14.07 -0.58 -4.12
CA VAL A 30 -13.35 -1.77 -4.60
C VAL A 30 -13.21 -1.71 -6.13
N GLY A 31 -11.99 -1.93 -6.63
CA GLY A 31 -11.61 -1.85 -8.04
C GLY A 31 -10.49 -0.83 -8.29
N ASP A 32 -9.46 -1.27 -9.00
CA ASP A 32 -8.29 -0.52 -9.46
C ASP A 32 -8.60 0.88 -10.01
N ARG A 33 -9.68 1.02 -10.80
CA ARG A 33 -10.13 2.30 -11.36
C ARG A 33 -10.44 3.32 -10.27
N TYR A 34 -11.13 2.92 -9.21
CA TYR A 34 -11.47 3.85 -8.12
C TYR A 34 -10.25 4.21 -7.28
N VAL A 35 -9.29 3.29 -7.16
CA VAL A 35 -8.00 3.56 -6.53
C VAL A 35 -7.26 4.63 -7.34
N LEU A 36 -7.14 4.44 -8.65
CA LEU A 36 -6.46 5.38 -9.54
C LEU A 36 -7.14 6.76 -9.56
N GLU A 37 -8.47 6.81 -9.68
CA GLU A 37 -9.26 8.07 -9.62
C GLU A 37 -8.98 8.82 -8.31
N LYS A 38 -8.96 8.11 -7.16
CA LYS A 38 -8.68 8.72 -5.86
C LYS A 38 -7.22 9.19 -5.72
N MET A 39 -6.28 8.45 -6.31
CA MET A 39 -4.87 8.86 -6.36
C MET A 39 -4.71 10.16 -7.14
N GLN A 40 -5.37 10.27 -8.30
CA GLN A 40 -5.35 11.48 -9.12
C GLN A 40 -6.00 12.68 -8.41
N GLU A 41 -7.17 12.48 -7.80
CA GLU A 41 -7.87 13.50 -7.01
C GLU A 41 -6.98 14.09 -5.90
N LYS A 42 -6.19 13.24 -5.24
CA LYS A 42 -5.31 13.64 -4.13
C LYS A 42 -3.89 14.03 -4.56
N GLY A 43 -3.53 13.81 -5.82
CA GLY A 43 -2.15 13.94 -6.30
C GLY A 43 -1.17 12.97 -5.62
N TRP A 44 -1.64 11.80 -5.20
CA TRP A 44 -0.84 10.77 -4.51
C TRP A 44 -0.30 9.73 -5.49
N ARG A 45 0.80 9.07 -5.13
CA ARG A 45 1.58 8.23 -6.05
C ARG A 45 1.54 6.74 -5.77
N ILE A 46 1.03 6.32 -4.61
CA ILE A 46 0.97 4.91 -4.20
C ILE A 46 -0.49 4.50 -3.98
N GLY A 47 -0.91 3.43 -4.63
CA GLY A 47 -2.20 2.81 -4.44
C GLY A 47 -2.09 1.29 -4.43
N ALA A 48 -2.95 0.61 -3.68
CA ALA A 48 -2.95 -0.85 -3.63
C ALA A 48 -4.33 -1.46 -3.34
N GLU A 49 -4.54 -2.68 -3.83
CA GLU A 49 -5.68 -3.53 -3.51
C GLU A 49 -5.23 -4.81 -2.79
N ASN A 50 -6.12 -5.43 -2.01
CA ASN A 50 -5.83 -6.69 -1.30
C ASN A 50 -5.52 -7.87 -2.25
N SER A 51 -5.87 -7.76 -3.54
CA SER A 51 -5.49 -8.75 -4.57
C SER A 51 -3.98 -8.79 -4.85
N GLY A 52 -3.21 -7.82 -4.36
CA GLY A 52 -1.81 -7.62 -4.71
C GLY A 52 -1.59 -6.70 -5.90
N HIS A 53 -2.65 -6.09 -6.44
CA HIS A 53 -2.52 -5.03 -7.44
C HIS A 53 -1.98 -3.76 -6.78
N VAL A 54 -0.77 -3.33 -7.15
CA VAL A 54 -0.08 -2.16 -6.57
C VAL A 54 0.30 -1.19 -7.69
N ILE A 55 -0.11 0.07 -7.56
CA ILE A 55 0.13 1.15 -8.51
C ILE A 55 1.17 2.11 -7.92
N LEU A 56 2.23 2.36 -8.67
CA LEU A 56 3.32 3.27 -8.33
C LEU A 56 3.49 4.30 -9.45
N LEU A 57 2.76 5.42 -9.37
CA LEU A 57 2.65 6.41 -10.46
C LEU A 57 3.97 7.12 -10.82
N ASP A 58 5.00 6.98 -9.99
CA ASP A 58 6.35 7.47 -10.28
C ASP A 58 7.22 6.44 -11.03
N LYS A 59 6.67 5.28 -11.39
CA LYS A 59 7.34 4.18 -12.10
C LYS A 59 6.52 3.67 -13.27
N THR A 60 5.22 3.47 -13.06
CA THR A 60 4.28 2.90 -14.04
C THR A 60 2.95 3.65 -14.03
N THR A 61 2.21 3.60 -15.13
CA THR A 61 0.87 4.22 -15.23
C THR A 61 -0.27 3.28 -14.82
N THR A 62 0.05 2.01 -14.54
CA THR A 62 -0.88 0.95 -14.11
C THR A 62 -0.22 0.09 -13.04
N GLY A 63 -0.96 -0.84 -12.45
CA GLY A 63 -0.39 -1.78 -11.49
C GLY A 63 0.59 -2.75 -12.14
N ASP A 64 1.73 -2.93 -11.48
CA ASP A 64 2.84 -3.77 -11.96
C ASP A 64 3.43 -4.56 -10.79
N GLY A 65 3.20 -5.87 -10.80
CA GLY A 65 3.67 -6.77 -9.74
C GLY A 65 5.19 -6.93 -9.71
N ILE A 66 5.88 -6.81 -10.85
CA ILE A 66 7.35 -6.91 -10.92
C ILE A 66 7.94 -5.66 -10.26
N VAL A 67 7.46 -4.48 -10.64
CA VAL A 67 7.92 -3.23 -10.04
C VAL A 67 7.63 -3.20 -8.54
N ALA A 68 6.43 -3.63 -8.12
CA ALA A 68 6.09 -3.75 -6.71
C ALA A 68 7.03 -4.71 -5.96
N GLY A 69 7.29 -5.90 -6.51
CA GLY A 69 8.23 -6.87 -5.94
C GLY A 69 9.65 -6.31 -5.84
N LEU A 70 10.13 -5.62 -6.87
CA LEU A 70 11.42 -4.94 -6.86
C LEU A 70 11.49 -3.85 -5.79
N GLN A 71 10.40 -3.11 -5.53
CA GLN A 71 10.37 -2.13 -4.42
C GLN A 71 10.51 -2.81 -3.05
N VAL A 72 9.88 -3.98 -2.85
CA VAL A 72 10.03 -4.77 -1.62
C VAL A 72 11.47 -5.25 -1.47
N LEU A 73 12.06 -5.84 -2.51
CA LEU A 73 13.45 -6.29 -2.49
C LEU A 73 14.42 -5.12 -2.25
N ALA A 74 14.17 -3.96 -2.84
CA ALA A 74 14.95 -2.77 -2.61
C ALA A 74 14.82 -2.27 -1.16
N ALA A 75 13.65 -2.39 -0.53
CA ALA A 75 13.47 -2.09 0.88
C ALA A 75 14.24 -3.07 1.78
N MET A 76 14.21 -4.37 1.47
CA MET A 76 15.01 -5.39 2.16
C MET A 76 16.50 -5.07 2.08
N ALA A 77 17.01 -4.81 0.88
CA ALA A 77 18.42 -4.50 0.64
C ALA A 77 18.86 -3.22 1.38
N ARG A 78 18.07 -2.14 1.32
CA ARG A 78 18.38 -0.85 2.00
C ARG A 78 18.40 -0.96 3.51
N ASN A 79 17.55 -1.82 4.08
CA ASN A 79 17.44 -1.98 5.54
C ASN A 79 18.33 -3.11 6.08
N HIS A 80 19.03 -3.85 5.21
CA HIS A 80 19.77 -5.07 5.57
C HIS A 80 18.89 -6.06 6.35
N MET A 81 17.65 -6.24 5.89
CA MET A 81 16.63 -7.02 6.57
C MET A 81 16.03 -8.08 5.66
N SER A 82 15.70 -9.22 6.23
CA SER A 82 14.89 -10.22 5.55
C SER A 82 13.44 -9.74 5.42
N LEU A 83 12.66 -10.38 4.55
CA LEU A 83 11.23 -10.11 4.46
C LEU A 83 10.52 -10.39 5.80
N HIS A 84 10.98 -11.42 6.52
CA HIS A 84 10.46 -11.76 7.84
C HIS A 84 10.64 -10.61 8.83
N ASP A 85 11.84 -10.01 8.87
CA ASP A 85 12.14 -8.88 9.77
C ASP A 85 11.28 -7.65 9.44
N LEU A 86 11.04 -7.39 8.15
CA LEU A 86 10.17 -6.29 7.72
C LEU A 86 8.70 -6.50 8.16
N LEU A 87 8.21 -7.75 8.14
CA LEU A 87 6.84 -8.06 8.52
C LEU A 87 6.60 -7.98 10.04
N GLN A 88 7.63 -8.24 10.87
CA GLN A 88 7.50 -8.16 12.34
C GLN A 88 7.29 -6.73 12.86
N ARG A 89 7.51 -5.70 12.04
CA ARG A 89 7.33 -4.29 12.42
C ARG A 89 5.87 -3.83 12.39
N HIS A 90 4.94 -4.70 12.02
CA HIS A 90 3.51 -4.41 11.97
C HIS A 90 2.75 -5.42 12.84
N GLU A 91 1.88 -4.92 13.73
CA GLU A 91 0.89 -5.77 14.39
C GLU A 91 -0.14 -6.24 13.35
N ASN A 92 -0.21 -7.55 13.15
CA ASN A 92 -1.28 -8.16 12.37
C ASN A 92 -2.58 -8.07 13.16
N VAL A 93 -3.36 -7.01 12.92
CA VAL A 93 -4.77 -6.99 13.31
C VAL A 93 -5.50 -8.00 12.41
N PRO A 94 -6.31 -8.93 12.96
CA PRO A 94 -7.12 -9.84 12.15
C PRO A 94 -7.93 -9.05 11.12
N ALA A 95 -8.10 -9.59 9.92
CA ALA A 95 -8.99 -8.98 8.95
C ALA A 95 -10.41 -8.97 9.55
N ASP A 96 -11.00 -7.78 9.68
CA ASP A 96 -12.38 -7.62 10.15
C ASP A 96 -13.29 -8.46 9.24
N SER A 97 -13.90 -9.49 9.83
CA SER A 97 -14.95 -10.29 9.20
C SER A 97 -16.21 -9.42 9.12
N GLY A 98 -16.28 -8.58 8.08
CA GLY A 98 -17.52 -7.95 7.63
C GLY A 98 -18.50 -8.97 7.08
#